data_AF-A0AAW2V7K5-F1
#
_entry.id   AF-A0AAW2V7K5-F1
#
_cell.length_a   1.000
_cell.length_b   1.000
_cell.length_c   1.000
_cell.angle_alpha   90.00
_cell.angle_beta   90.00
_cell.angle_gamma   90.00
#
_symmetry.space_group_name_H-M   'P 1'
#
loop_
_entity.id
_entity.type
_entity.pdbx_description
1 polymer ?
#
loop_
_entity_poly.entity_id
_entity_poly.type
_entity_poly.pdbx_seq_one_letter_code
_entity_poly.pdbx_strand_id
1 'polypeptide(L)'
;MCGSRTISDLAKSNGKRLFLVDTLALVRRLEAQGVPSTQAEAITAAMTEVLNDSLENVSYSFVSKAEMQKSEMTQESNLSKFTTEVKSSQGHHFSLLQHETEKLKNDIEKMRSELRYEIDKVTAGQRLDLNLEKGRIRDELNNQNQETTNLTNKLDREIHELRAQLEAAKYDVIKYCIGTLASVSAVGLAAIRILM
;
A
#
# COMPACT_ATOMS: atom_id res chain seq x y z
N MET A 1 -29.60 33.93 -19.43
CA MET A 1 -30.76 34.72 -19.89
C MET A 1 -32.01 33.87 -19.66
N CYS A 2 -32.71 34.12 -18.55
CA CYS A 2 -33.90 33.38 -18.17
C CYS A 2 -35.11 34.23 -18.57
N GLY A 3 -35.83 33.82 -19.61
CA GLY A 3 -37.04 34.49 -20.06
C GLY A 3 -38.21 34.12 -19.16
N SER A 4 -38.57 35.02 -18.26
CA SER A 4 -39.83 34.96 -17.52
C SER A 4 -41.01 34.90 -18.49
N ARG A 5 -41.75 33.78 -18.50
CA ARG A 5 -43.09 33.74 -19.05
C ARG A 5 -44.09 33.83 -17.90
N THR A 6 -44.66 35.02 -17.76
CA THR A 6 -45.84 35.34 -16.95
C THR A 6 -46.98 34.44 -17.40
N ILE A 7 -47.41 33.51 -16.55
CA ILE A 7 -48.69 32.79 -16.76
C ILE A 7 -49.77 33.71 -16.22
N SER A 8 -50.36 34.46 -17.14
CA SER A 8 -51.57 35.25 -16.93
C SER A 8 -52.69 34.35 -16.42
N ASP A 9 -53.31 34.81 -15.35
CA ASP A 9 -54.64 34.48 -14.84
C ASP A 9 -55.12 33.04 -15.04
N LEU A 10 -54.83 32.25 -14.01
CA LEU A 10 -55.56 31.02 -13.70
C LEU A 10 -57.03 31.39 -13.43
N ALA A 11 -57.83 31.45 -14.49
CA ALA A 11 -59.28 31.47 -14.36
C ALA A 11 -59.68 30.24 -13.53
N LYS A 12 -60.10 30.47 -12.28
CA LYS A 12 -60.81 29.48 -11.47
C LYS A 12 -61.99 29.00 -12.31
N SER A 13 -61.89 27.81 -12.90
CA SER A 13 -63.06 27.16 -13.47
C SER A 13 -63.94 26.79 -12.28
N ASN A 14 -64.93 27.64 -12.00
CA ASN A 14 -66.05 27.31 -11.14
C ASN A 14 -66.66 26.01 -11.67
N GLY A 15 -66.31 24.86 -11.09
CA GLY A 15 -67.03 23.58 -10.92
C GLY A 15 -67.91 23.00 -12.04
N LYS A 16 -68.13 23.68 -13.16
CA LYS A 16 -68.93 23.29 -14.31
C LYS A 16 -67.95 23.20 -15.46
N ARG A 17 -67.46 21.99 -15.70
CA ARG A 17 -66.79 21.66 -16.96
C ARG A 17 -67.80 21.95 -18.05
N LEU A 18 -67.53 22.98 -18.84
CA LEU A 18 -68.48 23.51 -19.83
C LEU A 18 -68.57 22.50 -20.97
N PHE A 19 -69.60 21.65 -20.96
CA PHE A 19 -69.95 20.85 -22.13
C PHE A 19 -70.73 21.76 -23.09
N LEU A 20 -70.19 21.99 -24.28
CA LEU A 20 -70.88 22.70 -25.36
C LEU A 20 -71.81 21.72 -26.10
N VAL A 21 -72.79 21.13 -25.40
CA VAL A 21 -73.95 20.58 -26.11
C VAL A 21 -74.86 21.75 -26.41
N ASP A 22 -74.98 22.03 -27.69
CA ASP A 22 -76.00 22.93 -28.19
C ASP A 22 -77.37 22.23 -28.03
N THR A 23 -77.96 22.42 -26.85
CA THR A 23 -79.25 21.85 -26.47
C THR A 23 -80.35 22.33 -27.41
N LEU A 24 -80.27 23.57 -27.89
CA LEU A 24 -81.22 24.13 -28.83
C LEU A 24 -81.11 23.44 -30.20
N ALA A 25 -79.90 23.26 -30.73
CA ALA A 25 -79.70 22.53 -31.98
C ALA A 25 -80.14 21.06 -31.86
N LEU A 26 -79.98 20.43 -30.69
CA LEU A 26 -80.43 19.06 -30.47
C LEU A 26 -81.96 18.96 -30.46
N VAL A 27 -82.65 19.85 -29.74
CA VAL A 27 -84.12 19.93 -29.73
C VAL A 27 -84.66 20.18 -31.13
N ARG A 28 -84.09 21.15 -31.87
CA ARG A 28 -84.52 21.48 -33.24
C ARG A 28 -84.35 20.31 -34.22
N ARG A 29 -83.29 19.50 -34.06
CA ARG A 29 -83.09 18.28 -34.85
C ARG A 29 -84.13 17.21 -34.52
N LEU A 30 -84.50 17.04 -33.25
CA LEU A 30 -85.54 16.09 -32.83
C LEU A 30 -86.91 16.52 -33.35
N GLU A 31 -87.24 17.81 -33.26
CA GLU A 31 -88.46 18.38 -33.85
C GLU A 31 -88.54 18.17 -35.37
N ALA A 32 -87.42 18.36 -36.08
CA ALA A 32 -87.35 18.11 -37.53
C ALA A 32 -87.56 16.64 -37.92
N GLN A 33 -87.38 15.70 -36.98
CA GLN A 33 -87.67 14.27 -37.16
C GLN A 33 -89.09 13.88 -36.70
N GLY A 34 -89.94 14.87 -36.40
CA GLY A 34 -91.33 14.65 -36.00
C GLY A 34 -91.54 14.42 -34.51
N VAL A 35 -90.52 14.63 -33.66
CA VAL A 35 -90.67 14.53 -32.20
C VAL A 35 -91.37 15.79 -31.68
N PRO A 36 -92.46 15.66 -30.89
CA PRO A 36 -93.10 16.82 -30.24
C PRO A 36 -92.11 17.62 -29.39
N SER A 37 -92.23 18.94 -29.42
CA SER A 37 -91.30 19.87 -28.74
C SER A 37 -91.03 19.51 -27.27
N THR A 38 -92.08 19.20 -26.51
CA THR A 38 -91.97 18.81 -25.09
C THR A 38 -91.22 17.49 -24.87
N GLN A 39 -91.35 16.54 -25.81
CA GLN A 39 -90.60 15.28 -25.76
C GLN A 39 -89.15 15.48 -26.22
N ALA A 40 -88.92 16.32 -27.21
CA ALA A 40 -87.57 16.68 -27.67
C ALA A 40 -86.75 17.38 -26.56
N GLU A 41 -87.39 18.28 -25.80
CA GLU A 41 -86.81 18.90 -24.62
C GLU A 41 -86.50 17.89 -23.51
N ALA A 42 -87.45 16.99 -23.18
CA ALA A 42 -87.26 15.97 -22.15
C ALA A 42 -86.14 14.98 -22.50
N ILE A 43 -86.06 14.53 -23.75
CA ILE A 43 -84.99 13.66 -24.25
C ILE A 43 -83.64 14.38 -24.18
N THR A 44 -83.59 15.64 -24.63
CA THR A 44 -82.38 16.46 -24.57
C THR A 44 -81.90 16.67 -23.13
N ALA A 45 -82.81 16.87 -22.18
CA ALA A 45 -82.50 17.00 -20.76
C ALA A 45 -81.90 15.72 -20.19
N ALA A 46 -82.55 14.56 -20.40
CA ALA A 46 -82.06 13.26 -19.93
C ALA A 46 -80.69 12.90 -20.55
N MET A 47 -80.48 13.18 -21.84
CA MET A 47 -79.17 12.97 -22.48
C MET A 47 -78.10 13.88 -21.89
N THR A 48 -78.43 15.15 -21.60
CA THR A 48 -77.48 16.09 -20.99
C THR A 48 -77.07 15.65 -19.59
N GLU A 49 -78.00 15.07 -18.80
CA GLU A 49 -77.74 14.51 -17.48
C GLU A 49 -76.77 13.31 -17.56
N VAL A 50 -77.11 12.28 -18.36
CA VAL A 50 -76.26 11.09 -18.54
C VAL A 50 -74.86 11.45 -19.05
N LEU A 51 -74.75 12.45 -19.94
CA LEU A 51 -73.47 12.94 -20.45
C LEU A 51 -72.65 13.64 -19.36
N ASN A 52 -73.27 14.46 -18.51
CA ASN A 52 -72.58 15.11 -17.40
C ASN A 52 -72.05 14.09 -16.40
N ASP A 53 -72.87 13.10 -16.01
CA ASP A 53 -72.49 12.04 -15.09
C ASP A 53 -71.34 11.18 -15.66
N SER A 54 -71.44 10.81 -16.94
CA SER A 54 -70.41 10.04 -17.64
C SER A 54 -69.08 10.81 -17.70
N LEU A 55 -69.13 12.11 -17.97
CA LEU A 55 -67.94 12.95 -18.04
C LEU A 55 -67.31 13.16 -16.67
N GLU A 56 -68.12 13.35 -15.62
CA GLU A 56 -67.61 13.45 -14.25
C GLU A 56 -66.91 12.14 -13.86
N ASN A 57 -67.53 11.00 -14.11
CA ASN A 57 -66.94 9.70 -13.85
C ASN A 57 -65.60 9.49 -14.59
N VAL A 58 -65.55 9.82 -15.89
CA VAL A 58 -64.31 9.73 -16.67
C VAL A 58 -63.26 10.71 -16.14
N SER A 59 -63.68 11.88 -15.64
CA SER A 59 -62.77 12.89 -15.15
C SER A 59 -61.92 12.49 -13.95
N TYR A 60 -62.43 11.59 -13.09
CA TYR A 60 -61.67 11.05 -11.97
C TYR A 60 -60.49 10.18 -12.41
N SER A 61 -60.50 9.68 -13.66
CA SER A 61 -59.39 8.90 -14.24
C SER A 61 -58.30 9.77 -14.87
N PHE A 62 -58.52 11.09 -15.02
CA PHE A 62 -57.57 11.99 -15.67
C PHE A 62 -57.03 13.03 -14.69
N VAL A 63 -55.73 13.32 -14.84
CA VAL A 63 -55.07 14.41 -14.12
C VAL A 63 -55.20 15.70 -14.93
N SER A 64 -55.41 16.84 -14.25
CA SER A 64 -55.46 18.12 -14.96
C SER A 64 -54.08 18.51 -15.50
N LYS A 65 -54.05 19.28 -16.59
CA LYS A 65 -52.78 19.77 -17.17
C LYS A 65 -51.95 20.58 -16.16
N ALA A 66 -52.61 21.34 -15.28
CA ALA A 66 -51.95 22.12 -14.23
C ALA A 66 -51.29 21.23 -13.17
N GLU A 67 -51.95 20.15 -12.73
CA GLU A 67 -51.37 19.19 -11.79
C GLU A 67 -50.21 18.40 -12.41
N MET A 68 -50.35 18.02 -13.69
CA MET A 68 -49.28 17.36 -14.43
C MET A 68 -48.03 18.25 -14.52
N GLN A 69 -48.18 19.52 -14.90
CA GLN A 69 -47.07 20.48 -14.95
C GLN A 69 -46.45 20.74 -13.58
N LYS A 70 -47.26 20.79 -12.50
CA LYS A 70 -46.75 20.91 -11.14
C LYS A 70 -45.89 19.70 -10.75
N SER A 71 -46.33 18.50 -11.09
CA SER A 71 -45.57 17.26 -10.86
C SER A 71 -44.26 17.27 -11.64
N GLU A 72 -44.29 17.63 -12.93
CA GLU A 72 -43.13 17.75 -13.80
C GLU A 72 -42.09 18.74 -13.23
N MET A 73 -42.51 19.96 -12.87
CA MET A 73 -41.62 20.96 -12.25
C MET A 73 -41.00 20.45 -10.94
N THR A 74 -41.74 19.68 -10.15
CA THR A 74 -41.24 19.09 -8.90
C THR A 74 -40.20 18.01 -9.19
N GLN A 75 -40.46 17.15 -10.17
CA GLN A 75 -39.52 16.12 -10.61
C GLN A 75 -38.23 16.73 -11.17
N GLU A 76 -38.33 17.75 -12.02
CA GLU A 76 -37.19 18.45 -12.60
C GLU A 76 -36.33 19.13 -11.51
N SER A 77 -36.97 19.78 -10.53
CA SER A 77 -36.29 20.38 -9.38
C SER A 77 -35.54 19.33 -8.55
N ASN A 78 -36.18 18.19 -8.26
CA ASN A 78 -35.55 17.10 -7.52
C ASN A 78 -34.38 16.48 -8.29
N LEU A 79 -34.53 16.29 -9.61
CA LEU A 79 -33.46 15.77 -10.47
C LEU A 79 -32.26 16.72 -10.53
N SER A 80 -32.51 18.02 -10.59
CA SER A 80 -31.47 19.06 -10.57
C SER A 80 -30.71 19.08 -9.24
N LYS A 81 -31.43 18.99 -8.10
CA LYS A 81 -30.80 18.88 -6.78
C LYS A 81 -29.95 17.61 -6.66
N PHE A 82 -30.51 16.47 -7.02
CA PHE A 82 -29.80 15.19 -7.01
C PHE A 82 -28.52 15.24 -7.86
N THR A 83 -28.60 15.79 -9.07
CA THR A 83 -27.44 15.94 -9.96
C THR A 83 -26.36 16.83 -9.33
N THR A 84 -26.76 17.89 -8.64
CA THR A 84 -25.84 18.80 -7.95
C THR A 84 -25.16 18.12 -6.76
N GLU A 85 -25.92 17.40 -5.94
CA GLU A 85 -25.39 16.62 -4.80
C GLU A 85 -24.41 15.54 -5.28
N VAL A 86 -24.76 14.79 -6.33
CA VAL A 86 -23.87 13.77 -6.91
C VAL A 86 -22.57 14.38 -7.42
N LYS A 87 -22.63 15.49 -8.18
CA LYS A 87 -21.43 16.17 -8.67
C LYS A 87 -20.57 16.71 -7.54
N SER A 88 -21.18 17.33 -6.53
CA SER A 88 -20.48 17.85 -5.36
C SER A 88 -19.80 16.73 -4.56
N SER A 89 -20.53 15.64 -4.30
CA SER A 89 -20.01 14.47 -3.61
C SER A 89 -18.85 13.84 -4.38
N GLN A 90 -19.00 13.64 -5.69
CA GLN A 90 -17.95 13.10 -6.55
C GLN A 90 -16.70 13.99 -6.53
N GLY A 91 -16.85 15.32 -6.64
CA GLY A 91 -15.73 16.26 -6.57
C GLY A 91 -15.01 16.23 -5.22
N HIS A 92 -15.76 16.13 -4.12
CA HIS A 92 -15.20 16.00 -2.78
C HIS A 92 -14.42 14.68 -2.62
N HIS A 93 -15.03 13.55 -2.98
CA HIS A 93 -14.37 12.24 -2.90
C HIS A 93 -13.12 12.17 -3.77
N PHE A 94 -13.17 12.75 -4.98
CA PHE A 94 -12.00 12.81 -5.86
C PHE A 94 -10.86 13.63 -5.23
N SER A 95 -11.18 14.80 -4.68
CA SER A 95 -10.18 15.66 -4.02
C SER A 95 -9.56 14.99 -2.80
N LEU A 96 -10.37 14.30 -1.99
CA LEU A 96 -9.91 13.53 -0.84
C LEU A 96 -8.99 12.37 -1.26
N LEU A 97 -9.39 11.60 -2.27
CA LEU A 97 -8.58 10.50 -2.80
C LEU A 97 -7.25 10.99 -3.38
N GLN A 98 -7.27 12.11 -4.10
CA GLN A 98 -6.05 12.71 -4.63
C GLN A 98 -5.11 13.16 -3.51
N HIS A 99 -5.63 13.79 -2.46
CA HIS A 99 -4.86 14.18 -1.28
C HIS A 99 -4.24 12.97 -0.56
N GLU A 100 -5.02 11.92 -0.28
CA GLU A 100 -4.50 10.70 0.35
C GLU A 100 -3.47 9.99 -0.53
N THR A 101 -3.65 10.01 -1.85
CA THR A 101 -2.68 9.42 -2.78
C THR A 101 -1.35 10.16 -2.74
N GLU A 102 -1.35 11.50 -2.77
CA GLU A 102 -0.11 12.28 -2.68
C GLU A 102 0.54 12.14 -1.29
N LYS A 103 -0.25 12.07 -0.22
CA LYS A 103 0.26 11.80 1.13
C LYS A 103 0.96 10.45 1.19
N LEU A 104 0.33 9.38 0.72
CA LEU A 104 0.92 8.03 0.69
C LEU A 104 2.19 7.99 -0.16
N LYS A 105 2.20 8.69 -1.30
CA LYS A 105 3.40 8.81 -2.16
C LYS A 105 4.55 9.51 -1.43
N ASN A 106 4.27 10.58 -0.69
CA ASN A 106 5.28 11.27 0.12
C ASN A 106 5.83 10.38 1.24
N ASP A 107 4.94 9.63 1.92
CA ASP A 107 5.34 8.68 2.96
C ASP A 107 6.23 7.56 2.39
N ILE A 108 5.91 7.04 1.19
CA ILE A 108 6.73 6.06 0.48
C ILE A 108 8.12 6.61 0.17
N GLU A 109 8.22 7.82 -0.38
CA GLU A 109 9.52 8.42 -0.70
C GLU A 109 10.35 8.70 0.56
N LYS A 110 9.70 9.13 1.66
CA LYS A 110 10.36 9.28 2.95
C LYS A 110 10.93 7.95 3.46
N MET A 111 10.10 6.90 3.52
CA MET A 111 10.55 5.57 3.96
C MET A 111 11.69 5.04 3.07
N ARG A 112 11.61 5.25 1.75
CA ARG A 112 12.65 4.86 0.81
C ARG A 112 13.98 5.56 1.09
N SER A 113 13.94 6.84 1.44
CA SER A 113 15.14 7.60 1.81
C SER A 113 15.76 7.12 3.13
N GLU A 114 14.94 6.86 4.14
CA GLU A 114 15.37 6.36 5.45
C GLU A 114 15.98 4.95 5.32
N LEU A 115 15.35 4.06 4.56
CA LEU A 115 15.88 2.72 4.31
C LEU A 115 17.24 2.77 3.61
N ARG A 116 17.40 3.65 2.61
CA ARG A 116 18.68 3.81 1.92
C ARG A 116 19.78 4.30 2.87
N TYR A 117 19.46 5.25 3.73
CA TYR A 117 20.39 5.73 4.75
C TYR A 117 20.81 4.62 5.72
N GLU A 118 19.86 3.83 6.23
CA GLU A 118 20.19 2.73 7.14
C GLU A 118 20.99 1.62 6.44
N ILE A 119 20.72 1.32 5.17
CA ILE A 119 21.55 0.40 4.36
C ILE A 119 22.99 0.92 4.25
N ASP A 120 23.16 2.20 3.88
CA ASP A 120 24.48 2.81 3.70
C ASP A 120 25.25 2.81 5.03
N LYS A 121 24.57 3.14 6.14
CA LYS A 121 25.12 3.15 7.49
C LYS A 121 25.56 1.75 7.95
N VAL A 122 24.69 0.74 7.81
CA VAL A 122 25.03 -0.65 8.17
C VAL A 122 26.17 -1.16 7.31
N THR A 123 26.17 -0.88 6.01
CA THR A 123 27.25 -1.28 5.08
C THR A 123 28.58 -0.64 5.46
N ALA A 124 28.58 0.66 5.80
CA ALA A 124 29.78 1.36 6.26
C ALA A 124 30.28 0.80 7.60
N GLY A 125 29.38 0.51 8.53
CA GLY A 125 29.69 -0.12 9.82
C GLY A 125 30.35 -1.49 9.64
N GLN A 126 29.72 -2.38 8.86
CA GLN A 126 30.29 -3.70 8.56
C GLN A 126 31.66 -3.62 7.89
N ARG A 127 31.84 -2.68 6.94
CA ARG A 127 33.15 -2.48 6.31
C ARG A 127 34.19 -2.03 7.32
N LEU A 128 33.85 -1.14 8.26
CA LEU A 128 34.75 -0.71 9.32
C LEU A 128 35.12 -1.89 10.23
N ASP A 129 34.14 -2.65 10.70
CA ASP A 129 34.35 -3.82 11.57
C ASP A 129 35.31 -4.83 10.93
N LEU A 130 35.10 -5.15 9.64
CA LEU A 130 35.99 -6.04 8.89
C LEU A 130 37.42 -5.50 8.77
N ASN A 131 37.59 -4.19 8.58
CA ASN A 131 38.92 -3.59 8.50
C ASN A 131 39.63 -3.60 9.86
N LEU A 132 38.90 -3.33 10.95
CA LEU A 132 39.44 -3.41 12.31
C LEU A 132 39.84 -4.83 12.67
N GLU A 133 38.97 -5.81 12.40
CA GLU A 133 39.26 -7.22 12.69
C GLU A 133 40.43 -7.74 11.84
N LYS A 134 40.51 -7.33 10.57
CA LYS A 134 41.67 -7.62 9.71
C LYS A 134 42.97 -7.01 10.26
N GLY A 135 42.90 -5.80 10.82
CA GLY A 135 44.02 -5.16 11.51
C GLY A 135 44.46 -5.98 12.72
N ARG A 136 43.51 -6.33 13.59
CA ARG A 136 43.74 -7.13 14.79
C ARG A 136 44.37 -8.49 14.48
N ILE A 137 43.86 -9.20 13.47
CA ILE A 137 44.41 -10.49 13.03
C ILE A 137 45.85 -10.31 12.52
N ARG A 138 46.15 -9.23 11.79
CA ARG A 138 47.52 -8.96 11.31
C ARG A 138 48.49 -8.70 12.47
N ASP A 139 48.06 -7.94 13.49
CA ASP A 139 48.90 -7.65 14.65
C ASP A 139 49.14 -8.92 15.48
N GLU A 140 48.11 -9.74 15.70
CA GLU A 140 48.22 -11.05 16.37
C GLU A 140 49.17 -11.98 15.61
N LEU A 141 49.05 -12.05 14.28
CA LEU A 141 49.94 -12.85 13.43
C LEU A 141 51.40 -12.38 13.50
N ASN A 142 51.62 -11.06 13.51
CA ASN A 142 52.96 -10.50 13.67
C ASN A 142 53.56 -10.83 15.04
N ASN A 143 52.76 -10.76 16.12
CA ASN A 143 53.20 -11.15 17.46
C ASN A 143 53.58 -12.65 17.51
N GLN A 144 52.73 -13.53 16.98
CA GLN A 144 53.03 -14.97 16.89
C GLN A 144 54.29 -15.26 16.07
N ASN A 145 54.52 -14.55 14.97
CA ASN A 145 55.74 -14.69 14.17
C ASN A 145 56.99 -14.26 14.95
N GLN A 146 56.90 -13.19 15.76
CA GLN A 146 57.99 -12.77 16.63
C GLN A 146 58.27 -13.79 17.73
N GLU A 147 57.23 -14.28 18.41
CA GLU A 147 57.35 -15.33 19.42
C GLU A 147 57.96 -16.60 18.84
N THR A 148 57.51 -17.04 17.66
CA THR A 148 58.05 -18.19 16.96
C THR A 148 59.52 -17.99 16.63
N THR A 149 59.89 -16.82 16.08
CA THR A 149 61.29 -16.50 15.76
C THR A 149 62.17 -16.49 17.02
N ASN A 150 61.69 -15.91 18.11
CA ASN A 150 62.40 -15.89 19.39
C ASN A 150 62.60 -17.30 19.93
N LEU A 151 61.59 -18.17 19.84
CA LEU A 151 61.68 -19.56 20.26
C LEU A 151 62.64 -20.37 19.38
N THR A 152 62.61 -20.18 18.07
CA THR A 152 63.57 -20.78 17.13
C THR A 152 65.00 -20.37 17.47
N ASN A 153 65.26 -19.08 17.68
CA ASN A 153 66.58 -18.58 18.07
C ASN A 153 67.06 -19.16 19.41
N LYS A 154 66.15 -19.33 20.37
CA LYS A 154 66.46 -19.96 21.66
C LYS A 154 66.80 -21.44 21.50
N LEU A 155 66.02 -22.18 20.70
CA LEU A 155 66.27 -23.58 20.38
C LEU A 155 67.63 -23.76 19.69
N ASP A 156 67.97 -22.93 18.70
CA ASP A 156 69.26 -22.98 18.03
C ASP A 156 70.42 -22.75 19.01
N ARG A 157 70.27 -21.80 19.94
CA ARG A 157 71.25 -21.56 20.99
C ARG A 157 71.42 -22.77 21.91
N GLU A 158 70.33 -23.37 22.38
CA GLU A 158 70.37 -24.58 23.21
C GLU A 158 71.01 -25.77 22.47
N ILE A 159 70.73 -25.93 21.17
CA ILE A 159 71.37 -26.95 20.33
C ILE A 159 72.88 -26.71 20.25
N HIS A 160 73.33 -25.47 20.03
CA HIS A 160 74.75 -25.14 20.00
C HIS A 160 75.44 -25.38 21.34
N GLU A 161 74.79 -25.01 22.44
CA GLU A 161 75.29 -25.25 23.80
C GLU A 161 75.42 -26.76 24.10
N LEU A 162 74.39 -27.55 23.79
CA LEU A 162 74.41 -29.00 23.95
C LEU A 162 75.50 -29.66 23.09
N ARG A 163 75.69 -29.20 21.83
CA ARG A 163 76.78 -29.69 20.98
C ARG A 163 78.16 -29.39 21.57
N ALA A 164 78.36 -28.20 22.13
CA ALA A 164 79.63 -27.81 22.76
C ALA A 164 79.90 -28.67 24.01
N GLN A 165 78.89 -28.88 24.85
CA GLN A 165 78.99 -29.77 26.02
C GLN A 165 79.30 -31.22 25.60
N LEU A 166 78.67 -31.72 24.53
CA LEU A 166 78.92 -33.05 23.99
C LEU A 166 80.37 -33.22 23.51
N GLU A 167 80.91 -32.26 22.75
CA GLU A 167 82.31 -32.33 22.30
C GLU A 167 83.28 -32.25 23.49
N ALA A 168 83.03 -31.40 24.48
CA ALA A 168 83.82 -31.35 25.70
C ALA A 168 83.82 -32.71 26.45
N ALA A 169 82.65 -33.31 26.65
CA ALA A 169 82.50 -34.62 27.28
C ALA A 169 83.22 -35.73 26.50
N LYS A 170 83.15 -35.70 25.17
CA LYS A 170 83.89 -36.62 24.29
C LYS A 170 85.40 -36.48 24.47
N TYR A 171 85.94 -35.26 24.54
CA TYR A 171 87.36 -35.04 24.83
C TYR A 171 87.75 -35.57 26.21
N ASP A 172 86.91 -35.40 27.22
CA ASP A 172 87.18 -35.93 28.56
C ASP A 172 87.19 -37.46 28.57
N VAL A 173 86.25 -38.13 27.89
CA VAL A 173 86.28 -39.59 27.71
C VAL A 173 87.58 -40.05 27.04
N ILE A 174 88.02 -39.38 25.99
CA ILE A 174 89.29 -39.70 25.31
C ILE A 174 90.48 -39.57 26.28
N LYS A 175 90.55 -38.48 27.06
CA LYS A 175 91.60 -38.29 28.07
C LYS A 175 91.60 -39.43 29.10
N TYR A 176 90.43 -39.81 29.62
CA TYR A 176 90.31 -40.92 30.57
C TYR A 176 90.76 -42.25 29.94
N CYS A 177 90.37 -42.55 28.70
CA CYS A 177 90.81 -43.76 27.98
C CYS A 177 92.33 -43.81 27.78
N ILE A 178 92.96 -42.69 27.40
CA ILE A 178 94.43 -42.63 27.27
C ILE A 178 95.09 -42.85 28.64
N GLY A 179 94.58 -42.18 29.69
CA GLY A 179 95.10 -42.33 31.05
C GLY A 179 95.01 -43.76 31.58
N THR A 180 93.90 -44.46 31.32
CA THR A 180 93.73 -45.87 31.74
C THR A 180 94.59 -46.83 30.93
N LEU A 181 94.71 -46.65 29.61
CA LEU A 181 95.62 -47.46 28.79
C LEU A 181 97.08 -47.30 29.23
N ALA A 182 97.51 -46.06 29.52
CA ALA A 182 98.85 -45.78 30.00
C ALA A 182 99.10 -46.38 31.40
N SER A 183 98.13 -46.28 32.32
CA SER A 183 98.26 -46.85 33.67
C SER A 183 98.30 -48.38 33.65
N VAL A 184 97.43 -49.03 32.87
CA VAL A 184 97.47 -50.50 32.69
C VAL A 184 98.80 -50.93 32.08
N SER A 185 99.30 -50.22 31.07
CA SER A 185 100.60 -50.51 30.45
C SER A 185 101.76 -50.34 31.43
N ALA A 186 101.75 -49.29 32.25
CA ALA A 186 102.76 -49.05 33.28
C ALA A 186 102.77 -50.16 34.34
N VAL A 187 101.58 -50.58 34.81
CA VAL A 187 101.44 -51.70 35.75
C VAL A 187 101.91 -53.02 35.13
N GLY A 188 101.56 -53.28 33.87
CA GLY A 188 102.00 -54.47 33.13
C GLY A 188 103.53 -54.54 32.97
N LEU A 189 104.18 -53.43 32.59
CA LEU A 189 105.64 -53.35 32.51
C LEU A 189 106.30 -53.54 33.88
N ALA A 190 105.73 -52.95 34.94
CA ALA A 190 106.23 -53.15 36.30
C ALA A 190 106.15 -54.62 36.74
N ALA A 191 105.06 -55.33 36.40
CA ALA A 191 104.91 -56.75 36.69
C ALA A 191 105.91 -57.62 35.91
N ILE A 192 106.13 -57.38 34.61
CA ILE A 192 107.14 -58.11 33.80
C ILE A 192 108.54 -57.94 34.41
N ARG A 193 108.88 -56.72 34.86
CA ARG A 193 110.18 -56.43 35.49
C ARG A 193 110.39 -57.17 36.81
N ILE A 194 109.32 -57.54 37.52
CA ILE A 194 109.42 -58.32 38.77
C ILE A 194 109.54 -59.82 38.48
N LEU A 195 109.01 -60.28 37.33
CA LEU A 195 108.87 -61.70 37.01
C LEU A 195 110.03 -62.28 36.16
N MET A 196 110.80 -61.44 35.45
CA MET A 196 112.08 -61.78 34.80
C MET A 196 113.26 -61.38 35.66
#